data_AF-A0A2T9YCD1-F1
#
_entry.id   AF-A0A2T9YCD1-F1
#
_cell.length_a   1.000
_cell.length_b   1.000
_cell.length_c   1.000
_cell.angle_alpha   90.00
_cell.angle_beta   90.00
_cell.angle_gamma   90.00
#
_symmetry.space_group_name_H-M   'P 1'
#
loop_
_entity.id
_entity.type
_entity.pdbx_description
1 polymer ?
#
loop_
_entity_poly.entity_id
_entity_poly.type
_entity_poly.pdbx_seq_one_letter_code
_entity_poly.pdbx_strand_id
1 'polypeptide(L)'
;MMETESKQLINTGNNKQRKFMKMKLNFGLLVVSLANVVYCEYISVSAVVIKYPNYGDGKVYLNLIKNGVSEANEWFLPEKFDPNCKKDCTNKITYSDELNPIYINSKSLEYNFDGHSFHFNKNSSTYFGDKCIGINNCRLFVISYNGKFDVFE
;
A
#
# COMPACT_ATOMS: atom_id res chain seq x y z
N MET A 1 -21.45 65.82 -60.15
CA MET A 1 -21.56 67.20 -59.66
C MET A 1 -22.20 67.10 -58.27
N MET A 2 -21.50 67.15 -57.12
CA MET A 2 -20.53 68.15 -56.62
C MET A 2 -21.09 69.57 -56.82
N GLU A 3 -21.35 70.43 -55.82
CA GLU A 3 -20.76 70.76 -54.49
C GLU A 3 -21.89 71.17 -53.48
N THR A 4 -21.81 71.02 -52.14
CA THR A 4 -21.07 71.80 -51.10
C THR A 4 -21.48 73.30 -51.11
N GLU A 5 -21.85 74.03 -50.05
CA GLU A 5 -21.76 73.96 -48.59
C GLU A 5 -22.65 75.07 -47.99
N SER A 6 -23.09 74.98 -46.72
CA SER A 6 -23.19 76.13 -45.78
C SER A 6 -23.59 75.65 -44.37
N LYS A 7 -22.67 75.87 -43.44
CA LYS A 7 -22.70 75.55 -42.00
C LYS A 7 -23.77 76.33 -41.24
N GLN A 8 -24.31 75.78 -40.15
CA GLN A 8 -24.28 76.42 -38.82
C GLN A 8 -24.34 75.36 -37.70
N LEU A 9 -23.32 75.40 -36.84
CA LEU A 9 -23.22 74.75 -35.53
C LEU A 9 -23.95 75.62 -34.51
N ILE A 10 -24.92 75.09 -33.75
CA ILE A 10 -25.04 75.40 -32.31
C ILE A 10 -25.45 74.15 -31.56
N ASN A 11 -24.62 73.87 -30.56
CA ASN A 11 -24.56 72.73 -29.66
C ASN A 11 -25.20 73.16 -28.33
N THR A 12 -26.10 72.37 -27.73
CA THR A 12 -26.25 72.27 -26.27
C THR A 12 -27.34 71.26 -25.88
N GLY A 13 -27.04 70.37 -24.92
CA GLY A 13 -28.13 69.81 -24.08
C GLY A 13 -28.11 68.34 -23.68
N ASN A 14 -26.94 67.71 -23.57
CA ASN A 14 -26.60 66.54 -22.74
C ASN A 14 -27.71 65.57 -22.29
N ASN A 15 -27.76 64.46 -23.04
CA ASN A 15 -27.99 63.07 -22.68
C ASN A 15 -28.14 62.68 -21.20
N LYS A 16 -29.35 62.20 -20.94
CA LYS A 16 -29.77 61.21 -19.94
C LYS A 16 -28.92 59.93 -20.03
N GLN A 17 -28.05 59.70 -19.06
CA GLN A 17 -27.38 58.41 -18.86
C GLN A 17 -27.55 57.99 -17.38
N ARG A 18 -28.53 57.12 -17.14
CA ARG A 18 -28.72 56.41 -15.87
C ARG A 18 -27.47 55.59 -15.60
N LYS A 19 -26.70 55.99 -14.59
CA LYS A 19 -25.48 55.29 -14.15
C LYS A 19 -25.88 53.96 -13.52
N PHE A 20 -25.77 52.87 -14.27
CA PHE A 20 -25.88 51.51 -13.73
C PHE A 20 -24.77 51.28 -12.69
N MET A 21 -25.18 50.76 -11.55
CA MET A 21 -24.39 50.41 -10.38
C MET A 21 -23.37 49.32 -10.75
N LYS A 22 -22.07 49.67 -10.77
CA LYS A 22 -20.97 48.68 -10.91
C LYS A 22 -20.72 48.02 -9.55
N MET A 23 -21.40 46.91 -9.28
CA MET A 23 -21.06 46.01 -8.19
C MET A 23 -19.78 45.25 -8.58
N LYS A 24 -18.61 45.73 -8.13
CA LYS A 24 -17.35 45.00 -8.26
C LYS A 24 -17.30 43.92 -7.18
N LEU A 25 -17.84 42.74 -7.47
CA LEU A 25 -17.57 41.53 -6.71
C LEU A 25 -16.13 41.11 -7.03
N ASN A 26 -15.19 41.47 -6.15
CA ASN A 26 -13.84 40.90 -6.15
C ASN A 26 -13.94 39.42 -5.73
N PHE A 27 -14.20 38.54 -6.68
CA PHE A 27 -13.89 37.12 -6.57
C PHE A 27 -12.39 36.94 -6.77
N GLY A 28 -11.65 36.59 -5.72
CA GLY A 28 -10.22 36.40 -5.89
C GLY A 28 -9.42 36.00 -4.66
N LEU A 29 -10.01 35.27 -3.72
CA LEU A 29 -9.23 34.46 -2.78
C LEU A 29 -9.79 33.04 -2.82
N LEU A 30 -9.44 32.30 -3.88
CA LEU A 30 -9.33 30.86 -3.76
C LEU A 30 -8.04 30.61 -2.97
N VAL A 31 -8.18 30.64 -1.64
CA VAL A 31 -7.21 29.95 -0.79
C VAL A 31 -7.37 28.48 -1.19
N VAL A 32 -6.51 28.02 -2.10
CA VAL A 32 -6.28 26.59 -2.30
C VAL A 32 -5.66 26.15 -0.99
N SER A 33 -6.51 25.78 -0.04
CA SER A 33 -6.09 25.05 1.13
C SER A 33 -5.35 23.84 0.58
N LEU A 34 -4.02 23.87 0.70
CA LEU A 34 -3.17 22.69 0.72
C LEU A 34 -3.60 21.86 1.95
N ALA A 35 -4.83 21.34 1.91
CA ALA A 35 -5.12 20.12 2.63
C ALA A 35 -4.22 19.11 1.92
N ASN A 36 -3.07 18.81 2.53
CA ASN A 36 -2.33 17.61 2.18
C ASN A 36 -3.36 16.48 2.31
N VAL A 37 -3.90 16.05 1.17
CA VAL A 37 -4.71 14.85 1.11
C VAL A 37 -3.71 13.75 1.41
N VAL A 38 -3.59 13.39 2.68
CA VAL A 38 -2.82 12.21 3.10
C VAL A 38 -3.47 11.06 2.38
N TYR A 39 -2.84 10.60 1.32
CA TYR A 39 -3.33 9.47 0.54
C TYR A 39 -2.99 8.23 1.34
N CYS A 40 -4.02 7.59 1.89
CA CYS A 40 -3.86 6.32 2.57
C CYS A 40 -3.95 5.21 1.52
N GLU A 41 -2.82 4.57 1.20
CA GLU A 41 -2.82 3.36 0.39
C GLU A 41 -2.88 2.13 1.30
N TYR A 42 -3.74 1.16 0.93
CA TYR A 42 -3.82 -0.12 1.62
C TYR A 42 -2.93 -1.13 0.93
N ILE A 43 -1.90 -1.61 1.62
CA ILE A 43 -1.10 -2.75 1.16
C ILE A 43 -1.73 -4.04 1.69
N SER A 44 -1.92 -5.00 0.80
CA SER A 44 -2.36 -6.36 1.11
C SER A 44 -1.20 -7.33 0.97
N VAL A 45 -1.02 -8.20 1.96
CA VAL A 45 -0.01 -9.25 1.96
C VAL A 45 -0.67 -10.58 2.25
N SER A 46 -0.35 -11.59 1.45
CA SER A 46 -0.74 -12.97 1.72
C SER A 46 0.43 -13.90 1.51
N ALA A 47 0.50 -14.94 2.33
CA ALA A 47 1.53 -15.95 2.21
C ALA A 47 0.98 -17.35 2.45
N VAL A 48 1.50 -18.33 1.73
CA VAL A 48 1.30 -19.75 2.00
C VAL A 48 2.68 -20.40 2.15
N VAL A 49 2.89 -21.06 3.29
CA VAL A 49 4.12 -21.77 3.59
C VAL A 49 3.82 -23.25 3.76
N ILE A 50 4.48 -24.08 2.95
CA ILE A 50 4.24 -25.51 2.90
C ILE A 50 5.53 -26.26 3.17
N LYS A 51 5.46 -27.25 4.05
CA LYS A 51 6.52 -28.26 4.19
C LYS A 51 5.91 -29.61 3.96
N TYR A 52 6.48 -30.41 3.06
CA TYR A 52 6.00 -31.75 2.76
C TYR A 52 7.07 -32.80 3.14
N PRO A 53 6.70 -33.96 3.69
CA PRO A 53 7.65 -35.02 4.01
C PRO A 53 8.42 -35.46 2.77
N ASN A 54 9.74 -35.63 2.91
CA ASN A 54 10.62 -36.15 1.86
C ASN A 54 10.65 -35.31 0.57
N TYR A 55 10.25 -34.04 0.65
CA TYR A 55 10.31 -33.11 -0.47
C TYR A 55 11.09 -31.85 -0.08
N GLY A 56 11.92 -31.35 -1.00
CA GLY A 56 12.66 -30.10 -0.83
C GLY A 56 13.80 -30.14 0.21
N ASP A 57 14.28 -31.30 0.65
CA ASP A 57 15.49 -31.42 1.51
C ASP A 57 15.49 -30.51 2.76
N GLY A 58 14.34 -30.40 3.42
CA GLY A 58 14.18 -29.56 4.61
C GLY A 58 13.78 -28.10 4.30
N LYS A 59 13.72 -27.73 3.03
CA LYS A 59 13.12 -26.47 2.56
C LYS A 59 11.61 -26.44 2.78
N VAL A 60 11.09 -25.23 2.71
CA VAL A 60 9.66 -24.94 2.67
C VAL A 60 9.35 -24.25 1.37
N TYR A 61 8.21 -24.59 0.78
CA TYR A 61 7.67 -23.82 -0.33
C TYR A 61 7.02 -22.57 0.22
N LEU A 62 7.38 -21.43 -0.34
CA LEU A 62 6.84 -20.12 -0.02
C LEU A 62 6.17 -19.55 -1.26
N ASN A 63 4.88 -19.28 -1.15
CA ASN A 63 4.17 -18.38 -2.05
C ASN A 63 3.84 -17.10 -1.27
N LEU A 64 4.45 -15.98 -1.62
CA LEU A 64 4.28 -14.67 -0.98
C LEU A 64 3.81 -13.67 -2.02
N ILE A 65 2.70 -12.99 -1.72
CA ILE A 65 2.03 -12.07 -2.64
C ILE A 65 1.81 -10.74 -1.91
N LYS A 66 2.27 -9.63 -2.51
CA LYS A 66 1.99 -8.26 -2.10
C LYS A 66 1.16 -7.57 -3.18
N ASN A 67 0.00 -7.02 -2.82
CA ASN A 67 -0.91 -6.32 -3.75
C ASN A 67 -1.23 -7.13 -5.02
N GLY A 68 -1.39 -8.45 -4.88
CA GLY A 68 -1.65 -9.36 -6.00
C GLY A 68 -0.42 -9.72 -6.84
N VAL A 69 0.75 -9.14 -6.55
CA VAL A 69 2.02 -9.43 -7.22
C VAL A 69 2.83 -10.42 -6.39
N SER A 70 3.32 -11.49 -7.04
CA SER A 70 4.15 -12.50 -6.39
C SER A 70 5.55 -11.95 -6.08
N GLU A 71 5.92 -11.87 -4.80
CA GLU A 71 7.28 -11.55 -4.35
C GLU A 71 8.15 -12.80 -4.20
N ALA A 72 7.53 -13.95 -3.90
CA ALA A 72 8.22 -15.24 -3.85
C ALA A 72 7.28 -16.38 -4.26
N ASN A 73 7.80 -17.36 -4.98
CA ASN A 73 7.03 -18.53 -5.43
C ASN A 73 7.93 -19.76 -5.65
N GLU A 74 8.68 -20.16 -4.61
CA GLU A 74 9.72 -21.19 -4.74
C GLU A 74 10.02 -21.90 -3.41
N TRP A 75 11.04 -22.78 -3.40
CA TRP A 75 11.50 -23.53 -2.23
C TRP A 75 12.70 -22.87 -1.56
N PHE A 76 12.54 -22.48 -0.30
CA PHE A 76 13.56 -21.79 0.49
C PHE A 76 13.94 -22.58 1.73
N LEU A 77 15.19 -22.45 2.16
CA LEU A 77 15.66 -23.06 3.39
C LEU A 77 15.34 -22.11 4.57
N PRO A 78 14.43 -22.48 5.49
CA PRO A 78 14.18 -21.65 6.66
C PRO A 78 15.32 -21.79 7.67
N GLU A 79 15.74 -20.67 8.25
CA GLU A 79 16.78 -20.61 9.27
C GLU A 79 16.17 -20.23 10.61
N LYS A 80 16.64 -20.82 11.72
CA LYS A 80 16.21 -20.34 13.04
C LYS A 80 16.72 -18.92 13.24
N PHE A 81 15.83 -18.01 13.62
CA PHE A 81 16.24 -16.66 14.02
C PHE A 81 17.07 -16.69 15.32
N ASP A 82 16.61 -17.45 16.32
CA ASP A 82 17.37 -17.75 17.52
C ASP A 82 17.83 -19.22 17.51
N PRO A 83 19.14 -19.51 17.42
CA PRO A 83 19.65 -20.87 17.39
C PRO A 83 19.36 -21.65 18.69
N ASN A 84 19.24 -20.95 19.83
CA ASN A 84 19.02 -21.55 21.14
C ASN A 84 17.54 -21.89 21.40
N CYS A 85 16.63 -21.41 20.56
CA CYS A 85 15.22 -21.70 20.71
C CYS A 85 14.90 -23.20 20.52
N LYS A 86 14.05 -23.73 21.41
CA LYS A 86 13.69 -25.16 21.48
C LYS A 86 12.24 -25.48 21.08
N LYS A 87 11.31 -24.52 21.17
CA LYS A 87 9.87 -24.75 20.93
C LYS A 87 9.27 -23.59 20.15
N ASP A 88 8.52 -23.91 19.10
CA ASP A 88 7.83 -22.96 18.21
C ASP A 88 8.68 -21.75 17.83
N CYS A 89 9.87 -22.02 17.30
CA CYS A 89 10.85 -20.99 17.01
C CYS A 89 10.43 -20.15 15.81
N THR A 90 10.78 -18.86 15.88
CA THR A 90 10.74 -18.00 14.71
C THR A 90 11.82 -18.44 13.73
N ASN A 91 11.40 -18.64 12.47
CA ASN A 91 12.28 -18.95 11.36
C ASN A 91 12.33 -17.75 10.42
N LYS A 92 13.54 -17.37 10.05
CA LYS A 92 13.82 -16.40 8.99
C LYS A 92 13.78 -17.13 7.65
N ILE A 93 13.11 -16.54 6.67
CA ILE A 93 13.17 -16.97 5.27
C ILE A 93 13.67 -15.79 4.44
N THR A 94 14.89 -15.91 3.93
CA THR A 94 15.44 -15.01 2.93
C THR A 94 15.01 -15.51 1.56
N TYR A 95 14.23 -14.73 0.82
CA TYR A 95 13.67 -15.11 -0.48
C TYR A 95 14.11 -14.21 -1.63
N SER A 96 14.78 -13.10 -1.32
CA SER A 96 15.39 -12.16 -2.26
C SER A 96 16.56 -11.48 -1.55
N ASP A 97 17.58 -11.09 -2.31
CA ASP A 97 18.72 -10.31 -1.81
C ASP A 97 18.37 -8.82 -1.68
N GLU A 98 17.31 -8.36 -2.37
CA GLU A 98 16.88 -6.96 -2.41
C GLU A 98 15.74 -6.65 -1.42
N LEU A 99 15.04 -7.69 -0.95
CA LEU A 99 13.88 -7.54 -0.08
C LEU A 99 14.18 -8.04 1.33
N ASN A 100 13.46 -7.47 2.30
CA ASN A 100 13.56 -7.92 3.67
C ASN A 100 13.08 -9.37 3.81
N PRO A 101 13.75 -10.18 4.64
CA PRO A 101 13.29 -11.52 4.96
C PRO A 101 11.93 -11.46 5.67
N ILE A 102 11.18 -12.55 5.56
CA ILE A 102 10.01 -12.78 6.42
C ILE A 102 10.40 -13.62 7.63
N TYR A 103 9.66 -13.45 8.72
CA TYR A 103 9.86 -14.24 9.93
C TYR A 103 8.57 -14.97 10.28
N ILE A 104 8.64 -16.29 10.44
CA ILE A 104 7.46 -17.13 10.64
C ILE A 104 7.59 -18.06 11.85
N ASN A 105 6.50 -18.26 12.57
CA ASN A 105 6.33 -19.31 13.58
C ASN A 105 4.95 -19.96 13.40
N SER A 106 4.52 -20.87 14.30
CA SER A 106 3.23 -21.57 14.12
C SER A 106 1.98 -20.69 14.26
N LYS A 107 2.14 -19.41 14.59
CA LYS A 107 1.06 -18.47 14.93
C LYS A 107 1.03 -17.26 14.02
N SER A 108 2.18 -16.73 13.65
CA SER A 108 2.28 -15.45 12.95
C SER A 108 3.38 -15.44 11.89
N LEU A 109 3.16 -14.57 10.91
CA LEU A 109 4.15 -14.09 9.95
C LEU A 109 4.44 -12.61 10.26
N GLU A 110 5.70 -12.25 10.29
CA GLU A 110 6.17 -10.87 10.30
C GLU A 110 6.69 -10.52 8.91
N TYR A 111 6.15 -9.44 8.36
CA TYR A 111 6.51 -8.87 7.07
C TYR A 111 7.08 -7.47 7.27
N ASN A 112 8.27 -7.23 6.74
CA ASN A 112 8.99 -5.97 6.92
C ASN A 112 8.88 -5.12 5.66
N PHE A 113 8.21 -3.98 5.75
CA PHE A 113 8.00 -3.03 4.66
C PHE A 113 8.39 -1.63 5.11
N ASP A 114 9.29 -1.00 4.35
CA ASP A 114 9.79 0.37 4.59
C ASP A 114 10.25 0.61 6.05
N GLY A 115 11.04 -0.32 6.59
CA GLY A 115 11.54 -0.23 7.97
C GLY A 115 10.52 -0.53 9.07
N HIS A 116 9.26 -0.84 8.71
CA HIS A 116 8.20 -1.20 9.64
C HIS A 116 7.87 -2.70 9.60
N SER A 117 7.62 -3.29 10.76
CA SER A 117 7.25 -4.70 10.91
C SER A 117 5.74 -4.84 11.07
N PHE A 118 5.13 -5.64 10.20
CA PHE A 118 3.70 -5.95 10.21
C PHE A 118 3.49 -7.41 10.56
N HIS A 119 2.65 -7.69 11.56
CA HIS A 119 2.38 -9.03 12.03
C HIS A 119 1.01 -9.52 11.55
N PHE A 120 1.01 -10.66 10.86
CA PHE A 120 -0.19 -11.33 10.39
C PHE A 120 -0.37 -12.64 11.14
N ASN A 121 -1.54 -12.83 11.74
CA ASN A 121 -1.90 -14.10 12.33
C ASN A 121 -2.16 -15.16 11.24
N LYS A 122 -1.94 -16.43 11.59
CA LYS A 122 -2.32 -17.53 10.70
C LYS A 122 -3.83 -17.53 10.46
N ASN A 123 -4.21 -17.95 9.26
CA ASN A 123 -5.60 -18.16 8.88
C ASN A 123 -6.12 -19.50 9.41
N SER A 124 -7.44 -19.66 9.39
CA SER A 124 -8.12 -20.89 9.81
C SER A 124 -7.78 -22.10 8.93
N SER A 125 -7.41 -21.87 7.67
CA SER A 125 -7.05 -22.91 6.69
C SER A 125 -5.64 -23.49 6.90
N THR A 126 -5.16 -23.50 8.14
CA THR A 126 -3.82 -23.98 8.50
C THR A 126 -3.89 -25.44 8.92
N TYR A 127 -2.96 -26.26 8.42
CA TYR A 127 -2.80 -27.66 8.77
C TYR A 127 -1.42 -27.91 9.39
N PHE A 128 -1.39 -28.65 10.49
CA PHE A 128 -0.17 -29.22 11.06
C PHE A 128 -0.36 -30.74 11.17
N GLY A 129 0.65 -31.50 10.74
CA GLY A 129 0.67 -32.94 10.92
C GLY A 129 0.69 -33.34 12.40
N ASP A 130 0.45 -34.63 12.65
CA ASP A 130 0.36 -35.15 14.01
C ASP A 130 1.63 -34.86 14.83
N LYS A 131 1.41 -34.50 16.11
CA LYS A 131 2.47 -34.23 17.12
C LYS A 131 3.37 -33.03 16.82
N CYS A 132 3.01 -32.16 15.89
CA CYS A 132 3.75 -30.94 15.62
C CYS A 132 3.60 -29.94 16.78
N ILE A 133 4.73 -29.54 17.38
CA ILE A 133 4.80 -28.51 18.43
C ILE A 133 5.24 -27.13 17.88
N GLY A 134 5.46 -27.03 16.57
CA GLY A 134 5.93 -25.84 15.87
C GLY A 134 6.55 -26.19 14.51
N ILE A 135 6.88 -25.18 13.71
CA ILE A 135 7.39 -25.33 12.32
C ILE A 135 8.63 -26.24 12.24
N ASN A 136 9.59 -26.04 13.14
CA ASN A 136 10.91 -26.68 13.08
C ASN A 136 10.86 -28.20 13.30
N ASN A 137 9.95 -28.64 14.17
CA ASN A 137 9.75 -30.04 14.50
C ASN A 137 8.82 -30.74 13.49
N CYS A 138 8.03 -29.96 12.76
CA CYS A 138 6.97 -30.51 11.94
C CYS A 138 7.50 -31.06 10.61
N ARG A 139 7.08 -32.27 10.26
CA ARG A 139 7.40 -32.93 8.98
C ARG A 139 6.46 -32.49 7.85
N LEU A 140 5.22 -32.16 8.19
CA LEU A 140 4.18 -31.75 7.25
C LEU A 140 3.37 -30.60 7.84
N PHE A 141 3.35 -29.46 7.17
CA PHE A 141 2.43 -28.39 7.50
C PHE A 141 2.06 -27.57 6.27
N VAL A 142 0.91 -26.90 6.36
CA VAL A 142 0.47 -25.84 5.46
C VAL A 142 -0.01 -24.71 6.33
N ILE A 143 0.66 -23.56 6.28
CA ILE A 143 0.23 -22.37 7.02
C ILE A 143 -0.06 -21.26 6.03
N SER A 144 -1.21 -20.63 6.17
CA SER A 144 -1.59 -19.48 5.36
C SER A 144 -1.73 -18.25 6.23
N TYR A 145 -1.33 -17.11 5.69
CA TYR A 145 -1.38 -15.79 6.32
C TYR A 145 -2.03 -14.81 5.34
N ASN A 146 -2.83 -13.89 5.84
CA ASN A 146 -3.36 -12.78 5.06
C ASN A 146 -3.57 -11.58 5.98
N GLY A 147 -3.19 -10.40 5.53
CA GLY A 147 -3.57 -9.17 6.18
C GLY A 147 -3.39 -7.95 5.29
N LYS A 148 -3.77 -6.81 5.86
CA LYS A 148 -3.67 -5.50 5.23
C LYS A 148 -3.10 -4.51 6.23
N PHE A 149 -2.37 -3.53 5.74
CA PHE A 149 -1.89 -2.40 6.54
C PHE A 149 -1.91 -1.12 5.72
N ASP A 150 -1.93 0.00 6.44
CA ASP A 150 -2.02 1.33 5.88
C ASP A 150 -0.62 1.89 5.70
N VAL A 151 -0.38 2.55 4.57
CA VAL A 151 0.83 3.33 4.33
C VAL A 151 0.42 4.79 4.18
N PHE A 152 1.12 5.65 4.91
CA PHE A 152 0.94 7.10 4.87
C PHE A 152 2.14 7.70 4.13
N GLU A 153 1.90 8.28 2.96
CA GLU A 153 2.87 9.10 2.22
C GLU A 153 2.71 10.59 2.53
#